data_AF-A0AAV9TCA7-F1
#
_entry.id   AF-A0AAV9TCA7-F1
#
_cell.length_a   1.000
_cell.length_b   1.000
_cell.length_c   1.000
_cell.angle_alpha   90.00
_cell.angle_beta   90.00
_cell.angle_gamma   90.00
#
_symmetry.space_group_name_H-M   'P 1'
#
loop_
_entity.id
_entity.type
_entity.pdbx_description
1 polymer ?
#
loop_
_entity_poly.entity_id
_entity_poly.type
_entity_poly.pdbx_seq_one_letter_code
_entity_poly.pdbx_strand_id
1 'polypeptide(L)'
;MIRVCTFVKLGMRHTCCSYREFRGRIPRAEFHGPELCGLRVMEPAEVAEIQEEDKHTAELLEMLMAEFEARLQSHPEPVDQFVSDYWWRRMGQVEAERDQIGDDDIQAMRDIGIRFEGESESSSENESECESAASDET
;
A
#
# COMPACT_ATOMS: atom_id res chain seq x y z
N MET A 1 -12.79 13.66 4.63
CA MET A 1 -12.32 13.08 3.35
C MET A 1 -10.82 12.82 3.36
N ILE A 2 -9.99 13.84 3.60
CA ILE A 2 -8.52 13.74 3.61
C ILE A 2 -8.02 12.57 4.49
N ARG A 3 -8.53 12.42 5.71
CA ARG A 3 -8.17 11.31 6.60
C ARG A 3 -8.33 9.92 5.96
N VAL A 4 -9.43 9.68 5.25
CA VAL A 4 -9.71 8.40 4.59
C VAL A 4 -8.74 8.20 3.41
N CYS A 5 -8.48 9.25 2.64
CA CYS A 5 -7.51 9.19 1.55
C CYS A 5 -6.09 8.91 2.07
N THR A 6 -5.65 9.58 3.14
CA THR A 6 -4.36 9.35 3.79
C THR A 6 -4.27 7.93 4.32
N PHE A 7 -5.30 7.45 5.01
CA PHE A 7 -5.37 6.08 5.52
C PHE A 7 -5.16 5.04 4.41
N VAL A 8 -5.88 5.19 3.29
CA VAL A 8 -5.74 4.30 2.12
C VAL A 8 -4.36 4.43 1.50
N LYS A 9 -3.82 5.65 1.36
CA LYS A 9 -2.51 5.90 0.75
C LYS A 9 -1.34 5.38 1.60
N LEU A 10 -1.51 5.30 2.92
CA LEU A 10 -0.56 4.64 3.82
C LEU A 10 -0.63 3.09 3.75
N GLY A 11 -1.64 2.54 3.07
CA GLY A 11 -1.85 1.09 2.96
C GLY A 11 -2.47 0.47 4.20
N MET A 12 -3.04 1.28 5.09
CA MET A 12 -3.65 0.80 6.34
C MET A 12 -4.92 0.00 6.04
N ARG A 13 -5.19 -1.00 6.89
CA ARG A 13 -6.38 -1.84 6.82
C ARG A 13 -7.26 -1.61 8.05
N HIS A 14 -8.54 -1.93 7.93
CA HIS A 14 -9.42 -1.92 9.09
C HIS A 14 -8.95 -3.01 10.08
N THR A 15 -8.58 -2.60 11.29
CA THR A 15 -8.13 -3.52 12.34
C THR A 15 -9.30 -4.25 12.99
N CYS A 16 -10.49 -3.66 13.00
CA CYS A 16 -11.68 -4.23 13.65
C CYS A 16 -12.49 -5.19 12.76
N CYS A 17 -12.28 -5.16 11.44
CA CYS A 17 -13.09 -5.95 10.53
C CYS A 17 -12.39 -6.23 9.21
N SER A 18 -12.73 -7.38 8.62
CA SER A 18 -12.35 -7.74 7.26
C SER A 18 -13.59 -8.01 6.42
N TYR A 19 -13.56 -7.57 5.16
CA TYR A 19 -14.57 -7.98 4.19
C TYR A 19 -14.17 -9.31 3.59
N ARG A 20 -15.02 -10.32 3.75
CA ARG A 20 -14.97 -11.56 2.97
C ARG A 20 -15.50 -11.25 1.57
N GLU A 21 -14.86 -11.76 0.53
CA GLU A 21 -15.32 -11.59 -0.84
C GLU A 21 -16.75 -12.12 -1.01
N PHE A 22 -17.73 -11.22 -0.94
CA PHE A 22 -19.12 -11.55 -1.20
C PHE A 22 -19.35 -11.45 -2.71
N ARG A 23 -19.48 -12.59 -3.40
CA ARG A 23 -19.71 -12.65 -4.87
C ARG A 23 -21.14 -12.31 -5.30
N GLY A 24 -21.86 -11.46 -4.57
CA GLY A 24 -23.24 -11.07 -4.88
C GLY A 24 -23.51 -9.59 -4.66
N ARG A 25 -24.51 -9.02 -5.35
CA ARG A 25 -25.09 -7.74 -4.90
C ARG A 25 -26.10 -8.06 -3.80
N ILE A 26 -25.91 -7.49 -2.61
CA ILE A 26 -26.96 -7.47 -1.59
C ILE A 26 -27.84 -6.26 -1.88
N PRO A 27 -29.12 -6.43 -2.25
CA PRO A 27 -30.04 -5.31 -2.35
C PRO A 27 -30.04 -4.52 -1.05
N ARG A 28 -30.02 -3.18 -1.11
CA ARG A 28 -29.99 -2.31 0.09
C ARG A 28 -31.11 -2.60 1.10
N ALA A 29 -32.23 -3.15 0.62
CA ALA A 29 -33.37 -3.57 1.43
C ALA A 29 -33.12 -4.84 2.28
N GLU A 30 -32.12 -5.65 1.93
CA GLU A 30 -31.75 -6.91 2.60
C GLU A 30 -30.51 -6.74 3.50
N PHE A 31 -30.06 -5.51 3.73
CA PHE A 31 -28.96 -5.20 4.62
C PHE A 31 -29.41 -5.38 6.09
N HIS A 32 -29.29 -6.59 6.61
CA HIS A 32 -29.71 -6.95 7.97
C HIS A 32 -28.58 -6.97 9.00
N GLY A 33 -27.38 -6.48 8.64
CA GLY A 33 -26.25 -6.36 9.58
C GLY A 33 -24.92 -6.85 8.99
N PRO A 34 -23.82 -6.75 9.76
CA PRO A 34 -22.47 -7.08 9.32
C PRO A 34 -22.32 -8.55 8.88
N GLU A 35 -23.07 -9.46 9.49
CA GLU A 35 -23.03 -10.90 9.24
C GLU A 35 -23.45 -11.28 7.81
N LEU A 36 -24.40 -10.55 7.23
CA LEU A 36 -24.92 -10.81 5.89
C LEU A 36 -24.14 -10.07 4.81
N CYS A 37 -23.40 -9.00 5.14
CA CYS A 37 -22.59 -8.25 4.19
C CYS A 37 -21.17 -8.79 4.00
N GLY A 38 -20.90 -9.99 4.52
CA GLY A 38 -19.58 -10.60 4.47
C GLY A 38 -18.56 -9.90 5.38
N LEU A 39 -19.00 -9.06 6.33
CA LEU A 39 -18.11 -8.41 7.28
C LEU A 39 -17.79 -9.38 8.42
N ARG A 40 -16.54 -9.82 8.51
CA ARG A 40 -16.03 -10.54 9.66
C ARG A 40 -15.49 -9.53 10.66
N VAL A 41 -16.11 -9.45 11.83
CA VAL A 41 -15.55 -8.75 12.99
C VAL A 41 -14.40 -9.59 13.55
N MET A 42 -13.27 -8.95 13.86
CA MET A 42 -12.09 -9.65 14.38
C MET A 42 -12.19 -9.86 15.89
N GLU A 43 -11.58 -10.94 16.38
CA GLU A 43 -11.51 -11.21 17.81
C GLU A 43 -10.64 -10.14 18.51
N PRO A 44 -10.96 -9.72 19.75
CA PRO A 44 -10.23 -8.63 20.42
C PRO A 44 -8.72 -8.87 20.54
N ALA A 45 -8.28 -10.13 20.68
CA ALA A 45 -6.88 -10.48 20.72
C ALA A 45 -6.18 -10.28 19.36
N GLU A 46 -6.82 -10.69 18.26
CA GLU A 46 -6.32 -10.46 16.89
C GLU A 46 -6.25 -8.94 16.61
N VAL A 47 -7.26 -8.18 17.05
CA VAL A 47 -7.28 -6.72 16.92
C VAL A 47 -6.09 -6.08 17.65
N ALA A 48 -5.78 -6.54 18.87
CA ALA A 48 -4.67 -6.00 19.65
C ALA A 48 -3.30 -6.29 19.02
N GLU A 49 -3.11 -7.48 18.47
CA GLU A 49 -1.90 -7.85 17.73
C GLU A 49 -1.70 -6.94 16.52
N ILE A 50 -2.72 -6.81 15.67
CA ILE A 50 -2.66 -5.93 14.49
C ILE A 50 -2.41 -4.48 14.90
N GLN A 51 -3.01 -4.00 16.00
CA GLN A 51 -2.79 -2.63 16.47
C GLN A 51 -1.36 -2.38 16.96
N GLU A 52 -0.70 -3.39 17.54
CA GLU A 52 0.70 -3.26 17.93
C GLU A 52 1.62 -3.28 16.69
N GLU A 53 1.34 -4.16 15.71
CA GLU A 53 2.08 -4.20 14.44
C GLU A 53 1.93 -2.89 13.65
N ASP A 54 0.71 -2.35 13.57
CA ASP A 54 0.39 -1.14 12.81
C ASP A 54 0.64 0.16 13.59
N LYS A 55 1.14 0.07 14.84
CA LYS A 55 1.28 1.21 15.75
C LYS A 55 2.02 2.38 15.12
N HIS A 56 3.16 2.11 14.49
CA HIS A 56 3.97 3.15 13.86
C HIS A 56 3.25 3.81 12.69
N THR A 57 2.51 3.03 11.89
CA THR A 57 1.71 3.57 10.78
C THR A 57 0.54 4.41 11.30
N ALA A 58 -0.07 4.01 12.42
CA ALA A 58 -1.13 4.78 13.07
C ALA A 58 -0.61 6.12 13.64
N GLU A 59 0.56 6.11 14.29
CA GLU A 59 1.24 7.33 14.77
C GLU A 59 1.56 8.29 13.62
N LEU A 60 2.04 7.76 12.49
CA LEU A 60 2.29 8.54 11.27
C LEU A 60 1.00 9.16 10.72
N LEU A 61 -0.11 8.43 10.69
CA LEU A 61 -1.39 8.98 10.28
C LEU A 61 -1.79 10.17 11.17
N GLU A 62 -1.70 10.05 12.50
CA GLU A 62 -2.06 11.16 13.40
C GLU A 62 -1.14 12.38 13.23
N MET A 63 0.15 12.14 13.03
CA MET A 63 1.12 13.21 12.74
C MET A 63 0.75 13.97 11.46
N LEU A 64 0.45 13.25 10.38
CA LEU A 64 0.02 13.84 9.11
C LEU A 64 -1.31 14.58 9.25
N MET A 65 -2.21 14.09 10.10
CA MET A 65 -3.48 14.79 10.37
C MET A 65 -3.29 16.10 11.10
N ALA A 66 -2.41 16.13 12.11
CA ALA A 66 -2.03 17.36 12.78
C ALA A 66 -1.35 18.34 11.79
N GLU A 67 -0.47 17.86 10.92
CA GLU A 67 0.19 18.66 9.89
C GLU A 67 -0.83 19.29 8.92
N PHE A 68 -1.75 18.48 8.40
CA PHE A 68 -2.74 18.93 7.42
C PHE A 68 -3.75 19.89 8.03
N GLU A 69 -4.17 19.65 9.28
CA GLU A 69 -5.04 20.55 10.01
C GLU A 69 -4.35 21.91 10.27
N ALA A 70 -3.10 21.91 10.72
CA ALA A 70 -2.32 23.14 10.90
C ALA A 70 -2.14 23.89 9.56
N ARG A 71 -1.92 23.18 8.45
CA ARG A 71 -1.79 23.77 7.12
C ARG A 71 -3.09 24.44 6.67
N LEU A 72 -4.23 23.76 6.81
CA LEU A 72 -5.54 24.29 6.45
C LEU A 72 -5.98 25.47 7.34
N GLN A 73 -5.61 25.44 8.62
CA GLN A 73 -5.87 26.55 9.54
C GLN A 73 -5.03 27.79 9.20
N SER A 74 -3.75 27.61 8.84
CA SER A 74 -2.85 28.71 8.50
C SER A 74 -3.10 29.29 7.10
N HIS A 75 -3.53 28.46 6.15
CA HIS A 75 -3.80 28.85 4.76
C HIS A 75 -5.15 28.26 4.36
N PRO A 76 -6.26 28.93 4.69
CA PRO A 76 -7.58 28.46 4.31
C PRO A 76 -7.71 28.47 2.78
N GLU A 77 -7.67 27.27 2.19
CA GLU A 77 -7.84 27.04 0.77
C GLU A 77 -8.94 26.01 0.53
N PRO A 78 -9.56 25.99 -0.67
CA PRO A 78 -10.49 24.95 -1.04
C PRO A 78 -9.86 23.55 -0.89
N VAL A 79 -10.64 22.58 -0.42
CA VAL A 79 -10.14 21.22 -0.12
C VAL A 79 -9.57 20.54 -1.37
N ASP A 80 -10.15 20.79 -2.54
CA ASP A 80 -9.66 20.31 -3.83
C ASP A 80 -8.26 20.86 -4.15
N GLN A 81 -8.05 22.15 -3.91
CA GLN A 81 -6.75 22.78 -4.10
C GLN A 81 -5.71 22.26 -3.10
N PHE A 82 -6.08 22.14 -1.82
CA PHE A 82 -5.20 21.52 -0.82
C PHE A 82 -4.77 20.11 -1.23
N VAL A 83 -5.71 19.31 -1.76
CA VAL A 83 -5.44 17.94 -2.17
C VAL A 83 -4.48 17.90 -3.38
N SER A 84 -4.72 18.72 -4.40
CA SER A 84 -3.87 18.76 -5.60
C SER A 84 -2.47 19.31 -5.32
N ASP A 85 -2.38 20.37 -4.53
CA ASP A 85 -1.17 21.20 -4.46
C ASP A 85 -0.28 20.79 -3.30
N TYR A 86 -0.85 20.35 -2.18
CA TYR A 86 -0.13 20.03 -0.96
C TYR A 86 -0.17 18.53 -0.65
N TRP A 87 -1.36 17.96 -0.45
CA TRP A 87 -1.52 16.59 0.03
C TRP A 87 -0.82 15.58 -0.89
N TRP A 88 -1.03 15.69 -2.21
CA TRP A 88 -0.44 14.77 -3.18
C TRP A 88 1.10 14.76 -3.10
N ARG A 89 1.70 15.96 -3.04
CA ARG A 89 3.16 16.11 -2.93
C ARG A 89 3.68 15.56 -1.61
N ARG A 90 3.02 15.88 -0.50
CA ARG A 90 3.45 15.42 0.82
C ARG A 90 3.34 13.90 0.95
N MET A 91 2.26 13.30 0.47
CA MET A 91 2.12 11.84 0.48
C MET A 91 3.16 11.14 -0.39
N GLY A 92 3.59 11.75 -1.50
CA GLY A 92 4.71 11.23 -2.30
C GLY A 92 6.05 11.24 -1.56
N GLN A 93 6.30 12.25 -0.71
CA GLN A 93 7.48 12.28 0.15
C GLN A 93 7.42 11.20 1.23
N VAL A 94 6.26 11.04 1.89
CA VAL A 94 6.04 9.99 2.88
C VAL A 94 6.25 8.60 2.29
N GLU A 95 5.81 8.37 1.04
CA GLU A 95 6.02 7.11 0.33
C GLU A 95 7.52 6.86 0.09
N ALA A 96 8.25 7.85 -0.41
CA ALA A 96 9.70 7.73 -0.63
C ALA A 96 10.50 7.53 0.67
N GLU A 97 10.12 8.20 1.77
CA GLU A 97 10.73 8.03 3.10
C GLU A 97 10.56 6.58 3.60
N ARG A 98 9.40 5.96 3.33
CA ARG A 98 9.12 4.57 3.73
C ARG A 98 9.85 3.55 2.87
N ASP A 99 9.92 3.80 1.56
CA ASP A 99 10.65 2.91 0.64
C ASP A 99 12.14 2.88 0.98
N GLN A 100 12.73 4.03 1.34
CA GLN A 100 14.12 4.10 1.78
C GLN A 100 14.41 3.28 3.03
N ILE A 101 13.50 3.29 4.02
CA ILE A 101 13.64 2.44 5.22
C ILE A 101 13.59 0.95 4.84
N GLY A 102 12.70 0.58 3.92
CA GLY A 102 12.62 -0.80 3.42
C GLY A 102 13.91 -1.25 2.73
N ASP A 103 14.54 -0.38 1.95
CA ASP A 103 15.83 -0.67 1.30
C ASP A 103 16.96 -0.86 2.32
N ASP A 104 17.00 -0.03 3.37
CA ASP A 104 17.97 -0.15 4.46
C ASP A 104 17.80 -1.48 5.23
N ASP A 105 16.56 -1.88 5.50
CA ASP A 105 16.26 -3.17 6.14
C ASP A 105 16.68 -4.36 5.27
N ILE A 106 16.41 -4.30 3.96
CA ILE A 106 16.85 -5.32 3.00
C ILE A 106 18.38 -5.42 2.99
N GLN A 107 19.07 -4.28 2.99
CA GLN A 107 20.53 -4.24 3.03
C GLN A 107 21.07 -4.84 4.33
N ALA A 108 20.50 -4.49 5.48
CA ALA A 108 20.86 -5.07 6.77
C ALA A 108 20.66 -6.59 6.81
N MET A 109 19.59 -7.10 6.18
CA MET A 109 19.35 -8.55 6.05
C MET A 109 20.42 -9.23 5.18
N ARG A 110 20.85 -8.60 4.08
CA ARG A 110 21.95 -9.11 3.25
C ARG A 110 23.27 -9.14 4.02
N ASP A 111 23.54 -8.12 4.82
CA ASP A 111 24.78 -8.03 5.61
C ASP A 111 24.91 -9.15 6.66
N ILE A 112 23.80 -9.65 7.20
CA ILE A 112 23.77 -10.83 8.09
C ILE A 112 23.68 -12.17 7.34
N GLY A 113 23.79 -12.14 6.00
CA GLY A 113 23.87 -13.33 5.16
C GLY A 113 22.53 -13.93 4.73
N ILE A 114 21.41 -13.24 4.95
CA ILE A 114 20.10 -13.67 4.42
C ILE A 114 20.11 -13.41 2.91
N ARG A 115 19.93 -14.48 2.12
CA ARG A 115 19.78 -14.40 0.66
C ARG A 115 18.32 -14.59 0.30
N PHE A 116 17.76 -13.66 -0.45
CA PHE A 116 16.41 -13.79 -0.99
C PHE A 116 16.44 -14.70 -2.22
N GLU A 117 15.65 -15.78 -2.20
CA GLU A 117 15.53 -16.69 -3.35
C GLU A 117 14.78 -15.98 -4.49
N GLY A 118 15.55 -15.42 -5.41
CA GLY A 118 15.08 -14.59 -6.53
C GLY A 118 16.21 -13.82 -7.20
N GLU A 119 17.33 -13.62 -6.51
CA GLU A 119 18.58 -13.10 -7.07
C GLU A 119 19.43 -14.23 -7.64
N SER A 120 18.94 -14.90 -8.70
CA SER A 120 19.83 -15.61 -9.62
C SER A 120 20.44 -14.58 -10.57
N GLU A 121 21.65 -14.13 -10.24
CA GLU A 121 22.47 -13.26 -11.07
C GLU A 121 22.84 -13.94 -12.41
N SER A 122 22.49 -13.24 -13.49
CA SER A 122 23.30 -12.88 -14.66
C SER A 122 24.35 -13.84 -15.27
N SER A 123 24.31 -13.84 -16.60
CA SER A 123 25.44 -13.95 -17.56
C SER A 123 25.98 -15.33 -17.93
N SER A 124 25.68 -15.74 -19.17
CA SER A 124 26.76 -16.08 -20.11
C SER A 124 26.39 -15.59 -21.50
N GLU A 125 27.32 -14.83 -22.06
CA GLU A 125 27.33 -14.32 -23.43
C GLU A 125 27.61 -15.44 -24.44
N ASN A 126 27.26 -15.15 -25.69
CA ASN A 126 28.02 -15.42 -26.92
C ASN A 126 27.71 -16.63 -27.84
N GLU A 127 27.19 -16.24 -29.02
CA GLU A 127 27.49 -16.57 -30.44
C GLU A 127 27.04 -17.86 -31.16
N SER A 128 26.79 -17.61 -32.46
CA SER A 128 26.79 -18.50 -33.62
C SER A 128 25.57 -19.42 -33.73
N GLU A 129 24.81 -19.46 -34.82
CA GLU A 129 25.25 -19.54 -36.22
C GLU A 129 24.11 -19.12 -37.17
N CYS A 130 24.50 -18.53 -38.29
CA CYS A 130 23.68 -18.28 -39.46
C CYS A 130 23.46 -19.57 -40.25
N GLU A 131 22.21 -19.87 -40.65
CA GLU A 131 22.01 -20.65 -41.88
C GLU A 131 20.76 -20.18 -42.62
N SER A 132 20.97 -19.88 -43.90
CA SER A 132 19.97 -19.41 -44.84
C SER A 132 19.26 -20.60 -45.46
N ALA A 133 17.95 -20.52 -45.66
CA ALA A 133 17.29 -21.21 -46.76
C ALA A 133 16.04 -20.45 -47.21
N ALA A 134 16.15 -19.84 -48.39
CA ALA A 134 15.04 -19.34 -49.17
C ALA A 134 14.29 -20.50 -49.83
N SER A 135 12.97 -20.40 -49.92
CA SER A 135 12.04 -21.02 -50.89
C SER A 135 10.67 -20.39 -50.55
N ASP A 136 10.09 -19.41 -51.23
CA ASP A 136 9.68 -19.32 -52.65
C ASP A 136 9.03 -20.60 -53.17
N GLU A 137 7.69 -20.64 -53.15
CA GLU A 137 6.91 -21.16 -54.28
C GLU A 137 5.45 -20.69 -54.20
N THR A 138 5.12 -19.79 -55.14
CA THR A 138 3.86 -19.57 -55.90
C THR A 138 2.48 -19.76 -55.26
#